data_AF-A0A016UQP2-F1
#
_entry.id   AF-A0A016UQP2-F1
#
_cell.length_a   1.000
_cell.length_b   1.000
_cell.length_c   1.000
_cell.angle_alpha   90.00
_cell.angle_beta   90.00
_cell.angle_gamma   90.00
#
_symmetry.space_group_name_H-M   'P 1'
#
loop_
_entity.id
_entity.type
_entity.pdbx_description
1 polymer ?
#
loop_
_entity_poly.entity_id
_entity_poly.type
_entity_poly.pdbx_seq_one_letter_code
_entity_poly.pdbx_strand_id
1 'polypeptide(L)'
;MDLFKNFVDNPPTYLFMMHFSCVYSVPLFLTTVFCIISTSGMSRAIKSSLLYHAFVSFASDILISAGSTPVLYTPLLGGYPRGFWRVFNVPTGVQLGVVFISQLYTALSIMMLFYIRYDAVLPDNHHLKPRRTLMVFFFSFNHLLLLILVPLGVYWLIPDQETAKRAILEVCANFLFLCVPGLIFFYSLIISFSNQDIMDATLLFITAHGSAGTAVMLLTSENYRKVLATTIKRICFKKQWTCSIISWIIHQFISH
;
A
#
# COMPACT_ATOMS: atom_id res chain seq x y z
N MET A 1 25.57 16.14 -19.61
CA MET A 1 25.03 14.76 -19.48
C MET A 1 23.53 14.88 -19.62
N ASP A 2 22.95 14.32 -20.68
CA ASP A 2 21.51 14.42 -20.93
C ASP A 2 20.76 13.50 -19.95
N LEU A 3 20.14 14.12 -18.94
CA LEU A 3 19.53 13.44 -17.79
C LEU A 3 18.34 12.55 -18.21
N PHE A 4 17.72 12.83 -19.35
CA PHE A 4 16.49 12.18 -19.82
C PHE A 4 16.68 11.23 -20.98
N LYS A 5 17.93 10.95 -21.38
CA LYS A 5 18.24 10.15 -22.59
C LYS A 5 17.58 8.77 -22.64
N ASN A 6 17.27 8.17 -21.49
CA ASN A 6 16.60 6.87 -21.36
C ASN A 6 15.22 6.96 -20.69
N PHE A 7 14.66 8.16 -20.53
CA PHE A 7 13.37 8.34 -19.87
C PHE A 7 12.22 8.04 -20.83
N VAL A 8 11.29 7.20 -20.39
CA VAL A 8 10.05 6.86 -21.10
C VAL A 8 8.90 7.55 -20.39
N ASP A 9 8.30 8.55 -21.05
CA ASP A 9 7.18 9.34 -20.49
C ASP A 9 5.91 8.50 -20.20
N ASN A 10 5.76 7.33 -20.80
CA ASN A 10 4.63 6.44 -20.55
C ASN A 10 5.11 4.99 -20.59
N PRO A 11 5.70 4.48 -19.50
CA PRO A 11 6.22 3.12 -19.47
C PRO A 11 5.05 2.12 -19.49
N PRO A 12 4.74 1.45 -20.62
CA PRO A 12 3.48 0.71 -20.77
C PRO A 12 3.44 -0.51 -19.85
N THR A 13 4.57 -1.18 -19.67
CA THR A 13 4.70 -2.35 -18.78
C THR A 13 4.44 -1.96 -17.32
N TYR A 14 5.04 -0.89 -16.83
CA TYR A 14 4.83 -0.40 -15.47
C TYR A 14 3.36 -0.06 -15.22
N LEU A 15 2.75 0.74 -16.10
CA LEU A 15 1.35 1.16 -15.98
C LEU A 15 0.41 -0.05 -15.99
N PHE A 16 0.67 -1.01 -16.89
CA PHE A 16 -0.09 -2.26 -16.93
C PHE A 16 0.03 -3.05 -15.62
N MET A 17 1.24 -3.22 -15.08
CA MET A 17 1.46 -3.97 -13.84
C MET A 17 0.84 -3.29 -12.62
N MET A 18 0.88 -1.96 -12.56
CA MET A 18 0.19 -1.18 -11.52
C MET A 18 -1.33 -1.38 -11.59
N HIS A 19 -1.95 -1.26 -12.76
CA HIS A 19 -3.39 -1.48 -12.86
C HIS A 19 -3.78 -2.96 -12.64
N PHE A 20 -2.94 -3.89 -13.07
CA PHE A 20 -3.13 -5.31 -12.83
C PHE A 20 -3.03 -5.66 -11.34
N SER A 21 -2.27 -4.90 -10.53
CA SER A 21 -2.17 -5.19 -9.10
C SER A 21 -3.52 -5.12 -8.37
N CYS A 22 -4.40 -4.22 -8.82
CA CYS A 22 -5.77 -4.14 -8.33
C CYS A 22 -6.54 -5.47 -8.44
N VAL A 23 -6.30 -6.23 -9.52
CA VAL A 23 -7.03 -7.47 -9.83
C VAL A 23 -6.79 -8.52 -8.75
N TYR A 24 -5.56 -8.65 -8.25
CA TYR A 24 -5.25 -9.61 -7.18
C TYR A 24 -5.44 -9.03 -5.78
N SER A 25 -5.28 -7.71 -5.59
CA SER A 25 -5.43 -7.08 -4.28
C SER A 25 -6.86 -7.14 -3.74
N VAL A 26 -7.85 -6.87 -4.60
CA VAL A 26 -9.28 -6.90 -4.21
C VAL A 26 -9.70 -8.24 -3.55
N PRO A 27 -9.51 -9.41 -4.18
CA PRO A 27 -9.88 -10.68 -3.56
C PRO A 27 -9.07 -10.99 -2.29
N LEU A 28 -7.81 -10.55 -2.20
CA LEU A 28 -6.97 -10.70 -1.00
C LEU A 28 -7.52 -9.92 0.20
N PHE A 29 -7.88 -8.65 0.00
CA PHE A 29 -8.44 -7.82 1.07
C PHE A 29 -9.86 -8.26 1.46
N LEU A 30 -10.69 -8.69 0.50
CA LEU A 30 -12.00 -9.29 0.82
C LEU A 30 -11.87 -10.55 1.67
N THR A 31 -10.94 -11.44 1.31
CA THR A 31 -10.63 -12.64 2.09
C THR A 31 -10.16 -12.30 3.50
N THR A 32 -9.35 -11.25 3.62
CA THR A 32 -8.87 -10.74 4.91
C THR A 32 -9.99 -10.24 5.80
N VAL A 33 -10.86 -9.39 5.27
CA VAL A 33 -12.04 -8.89 6.01
C VAL A 33 -12.92 -10.06 6.46
N PHE A 34 -13.18 -11.01 5.56
CA PHE A 34 -13.94 -12.23 5.89
C PHE A 34 -13.29 -13.03 7.03
N CYS A 35 -11.97 -13.25 6.98
CA CYS A 35 -11.24 -13.97 8.02
C CYS A 35 -11.27 -13.25 9.37
N ILE A 36 -11.08 -11.94 9.40
CA ILE A 36 -11.11 -11.15 10.64
C ILE A 36 -12.47 -11.24 11.32
N ILE A 37 -13.56 -11.09 10.54
CA ILE A 37 -14.92 -11.14 11.07
C ILE A 37 -15.23 -12.55 11.60
N SER A 38 -14.91 -13.57 10.81
CA SER A 38 -15.24 -14.97 11.06
C SER A 38 -14.40 -15.63 12.15
N THR A 39 -13.28 -15.02 12.56
CA THR A 39 -12.43 -15.57 13.62
C THR A 39 -13.10 -15.44 14.99
N SER A 40 -13.39 -16.56 15.65
CA SER A 40 -13.88 -16.61 17.03
C SER A 40 -12.75 -16.39 18.04
N GLY A 41 -13.04 -15.78 19.20
CA GLY A 41 -12.09 -15.64 20.31
C GLY A 41 -11.24 -14.35 20.30
N MET A 42 -11.28 -13.54 19.24
CA MET A 42 -10.66 -12.22 19.25
C MET A 42 -11.56 -11.16 19.89
N SER A 43 -10.98 -10.31 20.74
CA SER A 43 -11.69 -9.18 21.34
C SER A 43 -12.17 -8.18 20.27
N ARG A 44 -13.28 -7.50 20.54
CA ARG A 44 -13.88 -6.54 19.61
C ARG A 44 -12.91 -5.41 19.21
N ALA A 45 -12.10 -4.94 20.16
CA ALA A 45 -11.13 -3.88 19.92
C ALA A 45 -10.01 -4.31 18.94
N ILE A 46 -9.51 -5.54 19.08
CA ILE A 46 -8.49 -6.08 18.18
C ILE A 46 -9.08 -6.29 16.79
N LYS A 47 -10.29 -6.85 16.69
CA LYS A 47 -11.00 -6.97 15.40
C LYS A 47 -11.17 -5.62 14.71
N SER A 48 -11.62 -4.60 15.46
CA SER A 48 -11.81 -3.25 14.92
C SER A 48 -10.50 -2.65 14.40
N SER A 49 -9.39 -2.85 15.11
CA SER A 49 -8.09 -2.31 14.72
C SER A 49 -7.52 -3.01 13.48
N LEU A 50 -7.74 -4.33 13.36
CA LEU A 50 -7.35 -5.09 12.17
C LEU A 50 -8.22 -4.78 10.96
N LEU A 51 -9.53 -4.58 11.15
CA LEU A 51 -10.43 -4.13 10.09
C LEU A 51 -10.06 -2.72 9.62
N TYR A 52 -9.73 -1.83 10.55
CA TYR A 52 -9.23 -0.49 10.22
C TYR A 52 -7.95 -0.56 9.39
N HIS A 53 -6.95 -1.34 9.83
CA HIS A 53 -5.73 -1.55 9.07
C HIS A 53 -6.00 -2.14 7.67
N ALA A 54 -6.85 -3.16 7.57
CA ALA A 54 -7.21 -3.75 6.28
C ALA A 54 -7.87 -2.73 5.34
N PHE A 55 -8.74 -1.86 5.88
CA PHE A 55 -9.39 -0.80 5.12
C PHE A 55 -8.39 0.25 4.62
N VAL A 56 -7.54 0.81 5.50
CA VAL A 56 -6.58 1.85 5.08
C VAL A 56 -5.50 1.31 4.14
N SER A 57 -5.06 0.07 4.34
CA SER A 57 -4.11 -0.60 3.44
C SER A 57 -4.72 -0.87 2.07
N PHE A 58 -5.97 -1.35 2.01
CA PHE A 58 -6.67 -1.54 0.74
C PHE A 58 -6.91 -0.22 0.02
N ALA A 59 -7.34 0.82 0.75
CA ALA A 59 -7.50 2.15 0.20
C ALA A 59 -6.17 2.65 -0.36
N SER A 60 -5.08 2.61 0.40
CA SER A 60 -3.75 3.06 -0.06
C SER A 60 -3.31 2.32 -1.33
N ASP A 61 -3.51 0.99 -1.38
CA ASP A 61 -3.18 0.18 -2.55
C ASP A 61 -3.96 0.62 -3.80
N ILE A 62 -5.26 0.86 -3.71
CA ILE A 62 -6.07 1.36 -4.85
C ILE A 62 -5.69 2.78 -5.24
N LEU A 63 -5.44 3.66 -4.25
CA LEU A 63 -5.09 5.06 -4.50
C LEU A 63 -3.74 5.19 -5.22
N ILE A 64 -2.76 4.35 -4.89
CA ILE A 64 -1.44 4.37 -5.54
C ILE A 64 -1.46 3.66 -6.90
N SER A 65 -2.13 2.51 -7.01
CA SER A 65 -2.07 1.64 -8.19
C SER A 65 -2.99 2.08 -9.33
N ALA A 66 -4.26 2.38 -9.03
CA ALA A 66 -5.27 2.79 -9.99
C ALA A 66 -5.58 4.29 -9.96
N GLY A 67 -5.56 4.92 -8.78
CA GLY A 67 -5.94 6.32 -8.61
C GLY A 67 -4.92 7.29 -9.21
N SER A 68 -3.73 7.33 -8.62
CA SER A 68 -2.65 8.25 -8.97
C SER A 68 -1.65 7.65 -9.96
N THR A 69 -1.24 6.39 -9.78
CA THR A 69 -0.23 5.69 -10.60
C THR A 69 0.98 6.59 -10.90
N PRO A 70 1.77 6.96 -9.86
CA PRO A 70 2.83 7.96 -9.99
C PRO A 70 4.01 7.41 -10.81
N VAL A 71 4.42 8.14 -11.85
CA VAL A 71 5.67 7.88 -12.59
C VAL A 71 6.70 8.89 -12.10
N LEU A 72 7.86 8.42 -11.64
CA LEU A 72 8.94 9.27 -11.11
C LEU A 72 10.07 9.43 -12.14
N TYR A 73 10.64 10.63 -12.22
CA TYR A 73 11.80 10.92 -13.06
C TYR A 73 13.08 10.45 -12.38
N THR A 74 13.85 9.53 -12.97
CA THR A 74 15.19 9.23 -12.44
C THR A 74 16.21 10.27 -12.91
N PRO A 75 17.13 10.80 -12.06
CA PRO A 75 17.31 10.64 -10.62
C PRO A 75 16.64 11.74 -9.75
N LEU A 76 15.66 12.47 -10.30
CA LEU A 76 15.02 13.61 -9.64
C LEU A 76 13.93 13.15 -8.68
N LEU A 77 13.79 13.81 -7.52
CA LEU A 77 12.61 13.65 -6.66
C LEU A 77 11.41 14.40 -7.24
N GLY A 78 11.00 14.02 -8.46
CA GLY A 78 9.88 14.61 -9.17
C GLY A 78 9.16 13.53 -9.97
N GLY A 79 7.90 13.78 -10.32
CA GLY A 79 7.11 12.83 -11.09
C GLY A 79 5.73 13.36 -11.43
N TYR A 80 4.96 12.56 -12.14
CA TYR A 80 3.58 12.87 -12.51
C TYR A 80 2.69 11.63 -12.39
N PRO A 81 1.43 11.81 -11.99
CA PRO A 81 0.45 10.74 -11.96
C PRO A 81 -0.06 10.41 -13.36
N ARG A 82 -0.26 9.13 -13.63
CA ARG A 82 -0.89 8.59 -14.86
C ARG A 82 -2.12 7.74 -14.59
N GLY A 83 -2.64 7.74 -13.35
CA GLY A 83 -3.80 6.97 -12.96
C GLY A 83 -5.14 7.61 -13.35
N PHE A 84 -6.22 6.96 -12.90
CA PHE A 84 -7.61 7.28 -13.22
C PHE A 84 -8.01 8.72 -12.86
N TRP A 85 -7.46 9.29 -11.79
CA TRP A 85 -7.78 10.66 -11.38
C TRP A 85 -7.37 11.74 -12.38
N ARG A 86 -6.42 11.42 -13.27
CA ARG A 86 -6.04 12.34 -14.35
C ARG A 86 -7.17 12.53 -15.37
N VAL A 87 -8.08 11.55 -15.53
CA VAL A 87 -9.26 11.67 -16.39
C VAL A 87 -10.17 12.82 -15.96
N PHE A 88 -10.22 13.10 -14.65
CA PHE A 88 -11.00 14.21 -14.07
C PHE A 88 -10.20 15.51 -13.92
N ASN A 89 -9.00 15.59 -14.51
CA ASN A 89 -8.11 16.75 -14.39
C ASN A 89 -7.77 17.15 -12.95
N VAL A 90 -7.71 16.18 -12.02
CA VAL A 90 -7.28 16.47 -10.64
C VAL A 90 -5.83 16.97 -10.66
N PRO A 91 -5.48 18.07 -9.97
CA PRO A 91 -4.13 18.59 -9.96
C PRO A 91 -3.10 17.59 -9.42
N THR A 92 -1.92 17.52 -10.05
CA THR A 92 -0.85 16.58 -9.66
C THR A 92 -0.47 16.67 -8.18
N GLY A 93 -0.32 17.89 -7.64
CA GLY A 93 -0.01 18.09 -6.22
C GLY A 93 -1.06 17.51 -5.29
N VAL A 94 -2.35 17.62 -5.66
CA VAL A 94 -3.46 17.04 -4.88
C VAL A 94 -3.42 15.51 -4.95
N GLN A 95 -3.22 14.93 -6.13
CA GLN A 95 -3.13 13.47 -6.29
C GLN A 95 -2.00 12.86 -5.46
N LEU A 96 -0.80 13.47 -5.53
CA LEU A 96 0.36 13.02 -4.75
C LEU A 96 0.15 13.24 -3.25
N GLY A 97 -0.47 14.35 -2.85
CA GLY A 97 -0.83 14.63 -1.46
C GLY A 97 -1.77 13.57 -0.87
N VAL A 98 -2.80 13.18 -1.61
CA VAL A 98 -3.75 12.14 -1.16
C VAL A 98 -3.07 10.78 -1.00
N VAL A 99 -2.23 10.37 -1.95
CA VAL A 99 -1.45 9.11 -1.84
C VAL A 99 -0.46 9.18 -0.67
N PHE A 100 0.15 10.33 -0.43
CA PHE A 100 1.07 10.50 0.70
C PHE A 100 0.34 10.36 2.05
N ILE A 101 -0.84 10.99 2.19
CA ILE A 101 -1.69 10.83 3.38
C ILE A 101 -2.08 9.36 3.58
N SER A 102 -2.51 8.66 2.51
CA SER A 102 -2.94 7.26 2.62
C SER A 102 -1.79 6.36 3.09
N GLN A 103 -0.57 6.63 2.66
CA GLN A 103 0.59 5.85 3.08
C GLN A 103 0.98 6.12 4.54
N LEU A 104 0.87 7.37 5.01
CA LEU A 104 1.11 7.69 6.42
C LEU A 104 0.03 7.12 7.35
N TYR A 105 -1.23 7.11 6.92
CA TYR A 105 -2.32 6.44 7.65
C TYR A 105 -2.07 4.94 7.76
N THR A 106 -1.63 4.31 6.67
CA THR A 106 -1.24 2.89 6.66
C THR A 106 -0.11 2.65 7.65
N ALA A 107 0.94 3.48 7.66
CA ALA A 107 2.03 3.37 8.62
C ALA A 107 1.57 3.53 10.08
N LEU A 108 0.71 4.52 10.39
CA LEU A 108 0.16 4.71 11.72
C LEU A 108 -0.71 3.53 12.17
N SER A 109 -1.48 2.94 11.25
CA SER A 109 -2.28 1.75 11.57
C SER A 109 -1.41 0.54 11.93
N ILE A 110 -0.26 0.35 11.25
CA ILE A 110 0.71 -0.70 11.59
C ILE A 110 1.31 -0.45 12.98
N MET A 111 1.68 0.80 13.28
CA MET A 111 2.17 1.16 14.62
C MET A 111 1.13 0.89 15.72
N MET A 112 -0.16 1.13 15.44
CA MET A 112 -1.25 0.77 16.37
C MET A 112 -1.35 -0.75 16.57
N LEU A 113 -1.16 -1.57 15.53
CA LEU A 113 -1.13 -3.03 15.67
C LEU A 113 0.08 -3.50 16.49
N PHE A 114 1.26 -2.89 16.30
CA PHE A 114 2.42 -3.17 17.15
C PHE A 114 2.16 -2.81 18.61
N TYR A 115 1.51 -1.68 18.87
CA TYR A 115 1.12 -1.30 20.23
C TYR A 115 0.18 -2.34 20.86
N ILE A 116 -0.84 -2.81 20.14
CA ILE A 116 -1.75 -3.84 20.65
C ILE A 116 -1.00 -5.14 20.99
N ARG A 117 -0.01 -5.52 20.18
CA ARG A 117 0.84 -6.69 20.44
C ARG A 117 1.74 -6.48 21.66
N TYR A 118 2.33 -5.31 21.77
CA TYR A 118 3.15 -4.91 22.91
C TYR A 118 2.33 -4.95 24.21
N ASP A 119 1.15 -4.33 24.22
CA ASP A 119 0.23 -4.27 25.36
C ASP A 119 -0.21 -5.66 25.85
N ALA A 120 -0.39 -6.61 24.92
CA ALA A 120 -0.80 -7.98 25.23
C ALA A 120 0.32 -8.85 25.85
N VAL A 121 1.59 -8.47 25.65
CA VAL A 121 2.75 -9.20 26.20
C VAL A 121 3.11 -8.70 27.61
N LEU A 122 2.87 -7.42 27.90
CA LEU A 122 3.25 -6.83 29.18
C LEU A 122 2.20 -7.06 30.29
N PRO A 123 2.63 -7.34 31.54
CA PRO A 123 1.75 -7.37 32.70
C PRO A 123 1.04 -6.03 32.91
N ASP A 124 -0.18 -6.06 33.46
CA ASP A 124 -1.04 -4.87 33.57
C ASP A 124 -0.43 -3.72 34.40
N ASN A 125 0.43 -4.05 35.37
CA ASN A 125 1.08 -3.07 36.24
C ASN A 125 2.52 -2.72 35.82
N HIS A 126 2.91 -3.03 34.59
CA HIS A 126 4.26 -2.75 34.12
C HIS A 126 4.46 -1.26 33.83
N HIS A 127 5.53 -0.65 34.35
CA HIS A 127 5.82 0.79 34.23
C HIS A 127 5.92 1.30 32.78
N LEU A 128 6.36 0.45 31.85
CA LEU A 128 6.44 0.77 30.42
C LEU A 128 5.09 0.68 29.68
N LYS A 129 3.99 0.27 30.33
CA LYS A 129 2.69 0.11 29.69
C LYS A 129 1.96 1.47 29.68
N PRO A 130 1.86 2.15 28.53
CA PRO A 130 1.18 3.43 28.48
C PRO A 130 -0.33 3.25 28.61
N ARG A 131 -1.01 4.25 29.18
CA ARG A 131 -2.47 4.21 29.34
C ARG A 131 -3.15 4.11 27.97
N ARG A 132 -4.09 3.18 27.84
CA ARG A 132 -4.83 2.94 26.59
C ARG A 132 -5.48 4.20 26.01
N THR A 133 -6.11 5.03 26.85
CA THR A 133 -6.75 6.29 26.42
C THR A 133 -5.74 7.27 25.83
N LEU A 134 -4.54 7.36 26.41
CA LEU A 134 -3.46 8.22 25.90
C LEU A 134 -3.01 7.76 24.52
N MET A 135 -2.88 6.44 24.32
CA MET A 135 -2.48 5.89 23.03
C MET A 135 -3.54 6.10 21.96
N VAL A 136 -4.82 5.86 22.28
CA VAL A 136 -5.94 6.15 21.35
C VAL A 136 -5.97 7.63 20.99
N PHE A 137 -5.79 8.52 21.97
CA PHE A 137 -5.69 9.96 21.73
C PHE A 137 -4.50 10.29 20.82
N PHE A 138 -3.30 9.77 21.11
CA PHE A 138 -2.10 9.99 20.31
C PHE A 138 -2.30 9.56 18.86
N PHE A 139 -2.79 8.35 18.60
CA PHE A 139 -3.04 7.89 17.24
C PHE A 139 -4.11 8.72 16.54
N SER A 140 -5.22 9.05 17.21
CA SER A 140 -6.30 9.86 16.63
C SER A 140 -5.83 11.29 16.30
N PHE A 141 -5.06 11.90 17.19
CA PHE A 141 -4.48 13.21 17.01
C PHE A 141 -3.50 13.23 15.82
N ASN A 142 -2.63 12.23 15.70
CA ASN A 142 -1.72 12.13 14.56
C ASN A 142 -2.47 11.98 13.22
N HIS A 143 -3.56 11.22 13.18
CA HIS A 143 -4.38 11.13 11.95
C HIS A 143 -4.97 12.50 11.58
N LEU A 144 -5.57 13.22 12.54
CA LEU A 144 -6.11 14.56 12.29
C LEU A 144 -5.02 15.55 11.87
N LEU A 145 -3.86 15.49 12.50
CA LEU A 145 -2.73 16.36 12.18
C LEU A 145 -2.26 16.14 10.74
N LEU A 146 -2.11 14.87 10.32
CA LEU A 146 -1.73 14.54 8.95
C LEU A 146 -2.78 14.98 7.93
N LEU A 147 -4.08 14.84 8.25
CA LEU A 147 -5.18 15.28 7.40
C LEU A 147 -5.16 16.80 7.13
N ILE A 148 -4.62 17.58 8.07
CA ILE A 148 -4.58 19.05 7.97
C ILE A 148 -3.25 19.53 7.39
N LEU A 149 -2.13 19.01 7.90
CA LEU A 149 -0.80 19.50 7.54
C LEU A 149 -0.41 19.17 6.10
N VAL A 150 -0.76 17.98 5.60
CA VAL A 150 -0.35 17.59 4.24
C VAL A 150 -1.06 18.44 3.17
N PRO A 151 -2.39 18.65 3.21
CA PRO A 151 -3.04 19.57 2.26
C PRO A 151 -2.55 21.01 2.38
N LEU A 152 -2.26 21.47 3.60
CA LEU A 152 -1.66 22.78 3.82
C LEU A 152 -0.29 22.88 3.15
N GLY A 153 0.56 21.87 3.31
CA GLY A 153 1.86 21.78 2.63
C GLY A 153 1.71 21.73 1.12
N VAL A 154 0.75 20.98 0.59
CA VAL A 154 0.46 20.94 -0.86
C VAL A 154 0.05 22.32 -1.39
N TYR A 155 -0.77 23.07 -0.65
CA TYR A 155 -1.27 24.38 -1.07
C TYR A 155 -0.22 25.49 -0.94
N TRP A 156 0.57 25.49 0.14
CA TRP A 156 1.51 26.57 0.46
C TRP A 156 2.95 26.31 0.01
N LEU A 157 3.36 25.04 -0.08
CA LEU A 157 4.77 24.67 -0.24
C LEU A 157 5.10 24.16 -1.65
N ILE A 158 4.12 23.75 -2.46
CA ILE A 158 4.37 23.31 -3.84
C ILE A 158 4.46 24.56 -4.72
N PRO A 159 5.68 24.94 -5.18
CA PRO A 159 5.84 26.08 -6.05
C PRO A 159 5.21 25.81 -7.42
N ASP A 160 4.90 26.88 -8.16
CA ASP A 160 4.49 26.75 -9.56
C ASP A 160 5.55 25.99 -10.39
N GLN A 161 5.11 25.33 -11.45
CA GLN A 161 5.95 24.44 -12.27
C GLN A 161 7.25 25.11 -12.76
N GLU A 162 7.24 26.41 -13.06
CA GLU A 162 8.41 27.13 -13.57
C GLU A 162 9.39 27.44 -12.44
N THR A 163 8.89 27.85 -11.27
CA THR A 163 9.69 27.99 -10.04
C THR A 163 10.28 26.65 -9.61
N ALA A 164 9.52 25.54 -9.71
CA ALA A 164 9.99 24.19 -9.40
C ALA A 164 11.13 23.75 -10.32
N LYS A 165 11.01 23.98 -11.64
CA LYS A 165 12.09 23.68 -12.61
C LYS A 165 13.35 24.47 -12.31
N ARG A 166 13.24 25.76 -11.97
CA ARG A 166 14.37 26.63 -11.59
C ARG A 166 15.04 26.16 -10.31
N ALA A 167 14.26 25.88 -9.27
CA ALA A 167 14.77 25.36 -7.99
C ALA A 167 15.46 24.00 -8.18
N ILE A 168 14.91 23.12 -9.01
CA ILE A 168 15.56 21.84 -9.37
C ILE A 168 16.89 22.10 -10.10
N LEU A 169 16.93 23.03 -11.06
CA LEU A 169 18.18 23.38 -11.76
C LEU A 169 19.23 23.97 -10.81
N GLU A 170 18.83 24.81 -9.86
CA GLU A 170 19.70 25.39 -8.83
C GLU A 170 20.21 24.34 -7.84
N VAL A 171 19.33 23.45 -7.33
CA VAL A 171 19.71 22.34 -6.44
C VAL A 171 20.61 21.37 -7.19
N CYS A 172 20.29 21.02 -8.44
CA CYS A 172 21.13 20.17 -9.28
C CYS A 172 22.48 20.80 -9.58
N ALA A 173 22.55 22.12 -9.83
CA ALA A 173 23.81 22.84 -10.03
C ALA A 173 24.66 22.89 -8.75
N ASN A 174 24.03 23.11 -7.60
CA ASN A 174 24.69 23.08 -6.29
C ASN A 174 25.14 21.66 -5.90
N PHE A 175 24.33 20.64 -6.20
CA PHE A 175 24.72 19.22 -6.09
C PHE A 175 25.84 18.89 -7.06
N LEU A 176 25.85 19.43 -8.29
CA LEU A 176 26.94 19.21 -9.25
C LEU A 176 28.28 19.73 -8.73
N PHE A 177 28.29 20.89 -8.06
CA PHE A 177 29.53 21.48 -7.52
C PHE A 177 29.99 20.84 -6.20
N LEU A 178 29.08 20.43 -5.33
CA LEU A 178 29.40 19.84 -4.02
C LEU A 178 29.64 18.32 -4.11
N CYS A 179 28.90 17.64 -5.00
CA CYS A 179 28.92 16.20 -5.09
C CYS A 179 29.88 15.68 -6.16
N VAL A 180 30.40 16.42 -7.13
CA VAL A 180 31.33 15.85 -8.13
C VAL A 180 32.60 15.23 -7.49
N PRO A 181 33.29 15.86 -6.53
CA PRO A 181 34.43 15.23 -5.84
C PRO A 181 34.04 14.07 -4.91
N GLY A 182 32.90 14.20 -4.21
CA GLY A 182 32.39 13.16 -3.29
C GLY A 182 31.77 11.96 -4.03
N LEU A 183 31.13 12.21 -5.17
CA LEU A 183 30.61 11.21 -6.08
C LEU A 183 31.75 10.52 -6.80
N ILE A 184 32.84 11.16 -7.24
CA ILE A 184 33.98 10.41 -7.82
C ILE A 184 34.53 9.34 -6.86
N PHE A 185 34.49 9.59 -5.54
CA PHE A 185 34.88 8.63 -4.50
C PHE A 185 33.83 7.54 -4.20
N PHE A 186 32.53 7.86 -4.24
CA PHE A 186 31.44 6.86 -4.06
C PHE A 186 31.08 6.10 -5.35
N TYR A 187 31.30 6.73 -6.50
CA TYR A 187 31.17 6.24 -7.88
C TYR A 187 32.21 5.15 -8.16
N SER A 188 33.38 5.19 -7.52
CA SER A 188 34.36 4.09 -7.59
C SER A 188 34.00 2.90 -6.71
N LEU A 189 32.96 2.97 -5.87
CA LEU A 189 32.57 1.92 -4.93
C LEU A 189 31.25 1.20 -5.25
N ILE A 190 30.31 1.76 -6.03
CA ILE A 190 28.92 1.21 -6.10
C ILE A 190 28.33 0.93 -7.51
N ILE A 191 28.97 1.26 -8.64
CA ILE A 191 28.47 0.92 -10.00
C ILE A 191 27.30 1.82 -10.47
N SER A 192 27.49 2.43 -11.65
CA SER A 192 26.52 3.28 -12.33
C SER A 192 25.36 2.49 -12.94
N PHE A 193 24.20 2.45 -12.27
CA PHE A 193 22.92 2.10 -12.89
C PHE A 193 21.75 2.83 -12.20
N SER A 194 21.40 4.05 -12.63
CA SER A 194 20.06 4.59 -12.43
C SER A 194 19.24 4.30 -13.69
N ASN A 195 18.50 3.21 -13.67
CA ASN A 195 17.59 2.85 -14.74
C ASN A 195 16.16 3.11 -14.27
N GLN A 196 15.34 3.75 -15.09
CA GLN A 196 13.91 3.94 -14.85
C GLN A 196 13.24 2.63 -14.43
N ASP A 197 13.66 1.50 -15.00
CA ASP A 197 13.20 0.16 -14.63
C ASP A 197 13.33 -0.14 -13.13
N ILE A 198 14.40 0.34 -12.47
CA ILE A 198 14.63 0.12 -11.03
C ILE A 198 13.67 0.96 -10.20
N MET A 199 13.38 2.20 -10.64
CA MET A 199 12.43 3.08 -9.97
C MET A 199 11.00 2.54 -10.12
N ASP A 200 10.63 2.14 -11.33
CA ASP A 200 9.34 1.51 -11.63
C ASP A 200 9.17 0.21 -10.84
N ALA A 201 10.21 -0.63 -10.75
CA ALA A 201 10.22 -1.82 -9.90
C ALA A 201 10.07 -1.45 -8.41
N THR A 202 10.77 -0.43 -7.93
CA THR A 202 10.67 0.03 -6.52
C THR A 202 9.25 0.49 -6.21
N LEU A 203 8.62 1.25 -7.09
CA LEU A 203 7.22 1.69 -6.94
C LEU A 203 6.23 0.52 -7.00
N LEU A 204 6.49 -0.49 -7.83
CA LEU A 204 5.72 -1.74 -7.85
C LEU A 204 5.85 -2.49 -6.52
N PHE A 205 7.05 -2.59 -5.94
CA PHE A 205 7.26 -3.21 -4.62
C PHE A 205 6.60 -2.41 -3.49
N ILE A 206 6.71 -1.08 -3.52
CA ILE A 206 6.00 -0.20 -2.59
C ILE A 206 4.50 -0.36 -2.75
N THR A 207 3.96 -0.57 -3.95
CA THR A 207 2.52 -0.81 -4.12
C THR A 207 2.15 -2.18 -3.54
N ALA A 208 2.88 -3.22 -3.94
CA ALA A 208 2.62 -4.60 -3.55
C ALA A 208 2.82 -4.91 -2.05
N HIS A 209 3.46 -4.03 -1.27
CA HIS A 209 3.73 -4.28 0.16
C HIS A 209 2.46 -4.55 0.98
N GLY A 210 1.36 -3.84 0.68
CA GLY A 210 0.10 -3.95 1.41
C GLY A 210 -0.57 -5.29 1.18
N SER A 211 -0.65 -5.72 -0.08
CA SER A 211 -1.17 -7.04 -0.47
C SER A 211 -0.26 -8.18 0.00
N ALA A 212 1.06 -8.01 -0.08
CA ALA A 212 2.03 -9.01 0.38
C ALA A 212 1.96 -9.19 1.91
N GLY A 213 1.93 -8.11 2.68
CA GLY A 213 1.75 -8.15 4.14
C GLY A 213 0.43 -8.81 4.52
N THR A 214 -0.64 -8.50 3.78
CA THR A 214 -1.97 -9.11 3.96
C THR A 214 -1.95 -10.62 3.67
N ALA A 215 -1.31 -11.04 2.58
CA ALA A 215 -1.13 -12.45 2.25
C ALA A 215 -0.33 -13.19 3.33
N VAL A 216 0.78 -12.62 3.80
CA VAL A 216 1.58 -13.18 4.89
C VAL A 216 0.75 -13.30 6.16
N MET A 217 -0.05 -12.28 6.51
CA MET A 217 -0.93 -12.32 7.68
C MET A 217 -1.94 -13.48 7.58
N LEU A 218 -2.55 -13.69 6.42
CA LEU A 218 -3.50 -14.79 6.18
C LEU A 218 -2.82 -16.17 6.29
N LEU A 219 -1.62 -16.30 5.72
CA LEU A 219 -0.90 -17.58 5.66
C LEU A 219 -0.23 -17.95 6.99
N THR A 220 0.19 -16.99 7.79
CA THR A 220 0.91 -17.24 9.05
C THR A 220 -0.03 -17.38 10.25
N SER A 221 -1.15 -16.67 10.27
CA SER A 221 -2.12 -16.71 11.37
C SER A 221 -2.82 -18.08 11.44
N GLU A 222 -2.60 -18.82 12.53
CA GLU A 222 -3.25 -20.11 12.77
C GLU A 222 -4.77 -20.01 12.77
N ASN A 223 -5.32 -18.96 13.40
CA ASN A 223 -6.76 -18.71 13.46
C ASN A 223 -7.35 -18.48 12.06
N TYR A 224 -6.67 -17.71 11.21
CA TYR A 224 -7.14 -17.43 9.84
C TYR A 224 -7.02 -18.67 8.96
N ARG A 225 -5.92 -19.42 9.06
CA ARG A 225 -5.77 -20.70 8.36
C ARG A 225 -6.86 -21.70 8.73
N LYS A 226 -7.24 -21.80 10.01
CA LYS A 226 -8.36 -22.65 10.46
C LYS A 226 -9.68 -22.23 9.81
N VAL A 227 -10.01 -20.94 9.85
CA VAL A 227 -11.23 -20.39 9.22
C VAL A 227 -11.25 -20.68 7.72
N LEU A 228 -10.15 -20.41 7.02
CA LEU A 228 -10.00 -20.69 5.58
C LEU A 228 -10.16 -22.17 5.27
N ALA A 229 -9.43 -23.04 5.98
CA ALA A 229 -9.48 -24.49 5.78
C ALA A 229 -10.89 -25.06 6.01
N THR A 230 -11.57 -24.63 7.08
CA THR A 230 -12.95 -25.05 7.36
C THR A 230 -13.92 -24.56 6.27
N THR A 231 -13.76 -23.32 5.81
CA THR A 231 -14.61 -22.74 4.75
C THR A 231 -14.40 -23.46 3.42
N ILE A 232 -13.14 -23.68 3.02
CA ILE A 232 -12.79 -24.41 1.80
C ILE A 232 -13.35 -25.84 1.86
N LYS A 233 -13.16 -26.56 2.98
CA LYS A 233 -13.74 -27.89 3.17
C LYS A 233 -15.26 -27.89 3.01
N ARG A 234 -15.97 -26.91 3.59
CA ARG A 234 -17.43 -26.77 3.44
C ARG A 234 -17.85 -26.52 1.99
N ILE A 235 -17.14 -25.66 1.28
CA ILE A 235 -17.42 -25.36 -0.14
C ILE A 235 -17.18 -26.59 -1.00
N CYS A 236 -16.04 -27.28 -0.84
CA CYS A 236 -15.73 -28.50 -1.56
C CYS A 236 -16.76 -29.61 -1.29
N PHE A 237 -17.15 -29.79 -0.03
CA PHE A 237 -18.16 -30.78 0.35
C PHE A 237 -19.54 -30.45 -0.24
N LYS A 238 -19.95 -29.17 -0.21
CA LYS A 238 -21.21 -28.71 -0.83
C LYS A 238 -21.20 -28.92 -2.33
N LYS A 239 -20.07 -28.63 -3.01
CA LYS A 239 -19.90 -28.83 -4.46
C LYS A 239 -19.97 -30.32 -4.83
N GLN A 240 -19.31 -31.18 -4.04
CA GLN A 240 -19.38 -32.63 -4.22
C GLN A 240 -20.83 -33.14 -4.07
N TRP A 241 -21.55 -32.68 -3.05
CA TRP A 241 -22.97 -32.99 -2.86
C TRP A 241 -23.86 -32.55 -4.04
N THR A 242 -23.67 -31.33 -4.55
CA THR A 242 -24.45 -30.84 -5.70
C THR A 242 -24.17 -31.64 -6.97
N CYS A 243 -22.90 -32.02 -7.22
CA CYS A 243 -22.57 -32.87 -8.36
C CYS A 243 -23.19 -34.27 -8.24
N SER A 244 -23.21 -34.85 -7.02
CA SER A 244 -23.86 -36.14 -6.77
C SER A 244 -25.37 -36.10 -6.98
N ILE A 245 -26.06 -35.03 -6.56
CA ILE A 245 -27.51 -34.86 -6.80
C ILE A 245 -27.80 -34.71 -8.29
N ILE A 246 -27.04 -33.88 -9.00
CA ILE A 246 -27.22 -33.70 -10.45
C ILE A 246 -26.99 -35.01 -11.19
N SER A 247 -25.96 -35.78 -10.84
CA SER A 247 -25.69 -37.11 -11.39
C SER A 247 -26.85 -38.07 -11.15
N TRP A 248 -27.41 -38.09 -9.92
CA TRP A 248 -28.56 -38.93 -9.57
C TRP A 248 -29.83 -38.55 -10.36
N ILE A 249 -30.11 -37.25 -10.53
CA ILE A 249 -31.24 -36.77 -11.34
C ILE A 249 -31.07 -37.16 -12.82
N ILE A 250 -29.87 -36.97 -13.39
CA ILE A 250 -29.57 -37.36 -14.77
C ILE A 250 -29.77 -38.87 -14.96
N HIS A 251 -29.31 -39.68 -14.00
CA HIS A 251 -29.46 -41.13 -14.08
C HIS A 251 -30.94 -41.59 -14.00
N GLN A 252 -31.78 -40.87 -13.25
CA GLN A 252 -33.24 -41.09 -13.21
C GLN A 252 -33.94 -40.72 -14.53
N PHE A 253 -33.50 -39.64 -15.19
CA PHE A 253 -34.08 -39.18 -16.46
C PHE A 253 -33.64 -40.00 -17.67
N ILE A 254 -32.47 -40.63 -17.64
CA ILE A 254 -31.96 -41.49 -18.73
C ILE A 254 -32.51 -42.92 -18.66
N SER A 255 -32.98 -43.37 -17.49
CA SER A 255 -33.54 -44.71 -17.28
C SER A 255 -35.03 -44.85 -17.60
N HIS A 256 -35.66 -43.80 -18.13
CA HIS A 256 -37.06 -43.76 -18.59
C HIS A 256 -37.12 -43.49 -20.08
#